data_AF-A0AAN8X6Y8-F1
#
_entry.id   AF-A0AAN8X6Y8-F1
#
_cell.length_a   1.000
_cell.length_b   1.000
_cell.length_c   1.000
_cell.angle_alpha   90.00
_cell.angle_beta   90.00
_cell.angle_gamma   90.00
#
_symmetry.space_group_name_H-M   'P 1'
#
loop_
_entity.id
_entity.type
_entity.pdbx_description
1 polymer ?
#
loop_
_entity_poly.entity_id
_entity_poly.type
_entity_poly.pdbx_seq_one_letter_code
_entity_poly.pdbx_strand_id
1 'polypeptide(L)' 'MFNDVKEGNIYDSETKYVIDDGHLIHFVVWPKQGSSGNVSATYDSFIQRHYGKEITVIFDGYSTKK' A
#
# COMPACT_ATOMS: atom_id res chain seq x y z
N MET A 1 6.00 -10.69 11.21
CA MET A 1 6.40 -11.22 9.90
C MET A 1 5.11 -11.55 9.18
N PHE A 2 4.59 -10.58 8.42
CA PHE A 2 3.35 -10.79 7.66
C PHE A 2 3.72 -11.70 6.49
N ASN A 3 3.15 -12.90 6.47
CA ASN A 3 3.44 -13.88 5.45
C ASN A 3 2.81 -13.41 4.13
N ASP A 4 3.66 -13.15 3.14
CA ASP A 4 3.29 -13.08 1.74
C ASP A 4 2.82 -14.46 1.27
N VAL A 5 1.51 -14.72 1.29
CA VAL A 5 0.86 -15.84 0.58
C VAL A 5 -0.53 -15.33 0.17
N LYS A 6 -0.97 -15.35 -1.09
CA LYS A 6 -1.06 -16.53 -1.98
C LYS A 6 -0.77 -16.17 -3.45
N GLU A 7 0.12 -16.95 -4.07
CA GLU A 7 -0.03 -17.31 -5.47
C GLU A 7 -1.28 -18.20 -5.61
N GLY A 8 -2.29 -17.69 -6.29
CA GLY A 8 -3.48 -18.43 -6.63
C GLY A 8 -4.51 -17.49 -7.21
N ASN A 9 -4.95 -17.75 -8.44
CA ASN A 9 -6.12 -17.11 -9.04
C ASN A 9 -7.34 -17.37 -8.14
N ILE A 10 -7.54 -16.51 -7.16
CA ILE A 10 -8.76 -16.44 -6.37
C ILE A 10 -9.12 -14.96 -6.40
N TYR A 11 -9.86 -14.57 -7.43
CA TYR A 11 -10.73 -13.39 -7.33
C TYR A 11 -11.86 -13.77 -6.36
N ASP A 12 -11.51 -13.91 -5.09
CA ASP A 12 -12.50 -13.92 -4.02
C ASP A 12 -12.98 -12.47 -3.94
N SER A 13 -14.18 -12.22 -4.47
CA SER A 13 -14.73 -10.88 -4.64
C SER A 13 -14.98 -10.13 -3.33
N GLU A 14 -14.58 -10.68 -2.18
CA GLU A 14 -14.79 -10.14 -0.83
C GLU A 14 -13.52 -10.12 0.04
N THR A 15 -12.33 -10.37 -0.52
CA THR A 15 -11.11 -10.26 0.30
C THR A 15 -10.81 -8.79 0.60
N LYS A 16 -10.87 -8.43 1.90
CA LYS A 16 -10.56 -7.09 2.43
C LYS A 16 -9.15 -7.04 2.98
N TYR A 17 -8.38 -6.04 2.56
CA TYR A 17 -7.01 -5.83 3.06
C TYR A 17 -6.95 -4.63 4.00
N VAL A 18 -6.19 -4.78 5.09
CA VAL A 18 -5.78 -3.68 5.97
C VAL A 18 -4.28 -3.49 5.80
N ILE A 19 -3.88 -2.29 5.41
CA ILE A 19 -2.50 -1.95 5.04
C ILE A 19 -1.96 -0.93 6.03
N ASP A 20 -0.77 -1.19 6.57
CA ASP A 20 0.04 -0.23 7.33
C ASP A 20 0.84 0.63 6.34
N ASP A 21 0.54 1.93 6.26
CA ASP A 21 1.15 2.84 5.30
C ASP A 21 2.65 3.05 5.55
N GLY A 22 3.04 3.20 6.82
CA GLY A 22 4.41 3.46 7.24
C GLY A 22 5.30 2.31 6.84
N HIS A 23 4.83 1.07 7.07
CA HIS A 23 5.51 -0.11 6.57
C HIS A 23 5.62 -0.10 5.04
N LEU A 24 4.52 0.17 4.33
CA LEU A 24 4.47 0.09 2.87
C LEU A 24 5.40 1.12 2.20
N ILE A 25 5.44 2.34 2.70
CA ILE A 25 6.29 3.42 2.17
C ILE A 25 7.76 3.08 2.34
N HIS A 26 8.14 2.42 3.44
CA HIS A 26 9.51 1.98 3.69
C HIS A 26 9.89 0.69 2.94
N PHE A 27 8.92 -0.18 2.68
CA PHE A 27 9.15 -1.49 2.08
C PHE A 27 9.25 -1.43 0.55
N VAL A 28 8.48 -0.55 -0.10
CA VAL A 28 8.41 -0.46 -1.57
C VAL A 28 9.41 0.57 -2.10
N VAL A 29 10.06 0.23 -3.21
CA VAL A 29 10.96 1.14 -3.92
C VAL A 29 10.15 2.07 -4.83
N TRP A 30 10.03 3.33 -4.44
CA TRP A 30 9.36 4.36 -5.24
C TRP A 30 10.32 5.03 -6.25
N PRO A 31 9.79 5.60 -7.35
CA PRO A 31 10.60 6.31 -8.33
C PRO A 31 11.39 7.46 -7.69
N LYS A 32 12.73 7.41 -7.77
CA LYS A 32 13.65 8.42 -7.19
C LYS A 32 13.51 9.83 -7.79
N GLN A 33 12.91 9.95 -8.97
CA GLN A 33 13.01 11.14 -9.83
C GLN A 33 11.65 11.86 -10.00
N GLY A 34 10.66 11.51 -9.19
CA GLY A 34 9.30 12.05 -9.27
C GLY A 34 9.04 13.18 -8.29
N SER A 35 8.10 14.07 -8.65
CA SER A 35 7.46 14.96 -7.67
C SER A 35 6.73 14.14 -6.61
N SER A 36 6.37 14.75 -5.48
CA SER A 36 5.51 14.10 -4.46
C SER A 36 4.20 13.58 -5.06
N GLY A 37 3.65 14.26 -6.07
CA GLY A 37 2.47 13.80 -6.81
C GLY A 37 2.73 12.52 -7.62
N ASN A 38 3.93 12.33 -8.17
CA ASN A 38 4.27 11.09 -8.88
C ASN A 38 4.41 9.91 -7.90
N VAL A 39 4.95 10.16 -6.70
CA VAL A 39 5.01 9.14 -5.65
C VAL A 39 3.60 8.73 -5.23
N SER A 40 2.70 9.69 -4.99
CA SER A 40 1.29 9.41 -4.67
C SER A 40 0.58 8.60 -5.75
N ALA A 41 0.72 8.99 -7.02
CA ALA A 41 0.11 8.25 -8.13
C ALA A 41 0.67 6.82 -8.28
N THR A 42 1.96 6.63 -7.99
CA THR A 42 2.60 5.32 -7.99
C THR A 42 2.11 4.46 -6.83
N TYR A 43 1.93 5.07 -5.65
CA TYR A 43 1.37 4.43 -4.46
C TYR A 43 -0.07 3.92 -4.70
N ASP A 44 -0.94 4.78 -5.26
CA ASP A 44 -2.32 4.40 -5.56
C ASP A 44 -2.38 3.25 -6.59
N SER A 45 -1.55 3.34 -7.64
CA SER A 45 -1.45 2.29 -8.66
C SER A 45 -0.93 0.97 -8.08
N PHE A 46 0.03 1.05 -7.16
CA PHE A 46 0.58 -0.12 -6.47
C PHE A 46 -0.50 -0.81 -5.64
N ILE A 47 -1.23 -0.05 -4.81
CA ILE A 47 -2.27 -0.61 -3.96
C ILE A 47 -3.37 -1.28 -4.77
N GLN A 48 -3.88 -0.60 -5.81
CA GLN A 48 -4.93 -1.15 -6.65
C GLN A 48 -4.49 -2.42 -7.38
N ARG A 49 -3.23 -2.47 -7.84
CA ARG A 49 -2.69 -3.63 -8.54
C ARG A 49 -2.49 -4.84 -7.64
N HIS A 50 -2.07 -4.62 -6.39
CA HIS A 50 -1.67 -5.70 -5.48
C HIS A 50 -2.78 -6.14 -4.52
N TYR A 51 -3.69 -5.25 -4.15
CA TYR A 51 -4.71 -5.49 -3.12
C TYR A 51 -6.14 -5.24 -3.62
N GLY A 52 -6.32 -4.74 -4.84
CA GLY A 52 -7.64 -4.53 -5.43
C GLY A 52 -8.36 -3.29 -4.89
N LYS A 53 -9.69 -3.34 -4.86
CA LYS A 53 -10.55 -2.16 -4.58
C LYS A 53 -11.03 -2.07 -3.13
N GLU A 54 -11.14 -3.20 -2.42
CA GLU A 54 -11.62 -3.22 -1.04
C GLU A 54 -10.46 -3.20 -0.05
N ILE A 55 -9.88 -2.02 0.14
CA ILE A 55 -8.70 -1.82 0.98
C ILE A 55 -8.90 -0.69 1.98
N THR A 56 -8.36 -0.86 3.18
CA THR A 56 -8.28 0.18 4.20
C THR A 56 -6.81 0.41 4.53
N VAL A 57 -6.34 1.65 4.33
CA VAL A 57 -4.98 2.07 4.68
C VAL A 57 -5.01 2.78 6.03
N ILE A 58 -4.16 2.35 6.95
CA ILE A 58 -3.97 2.98 8.26
C ILE A 58 -2.70 3.82 8.19
N PHE A 59 -2.85 5.11 8.51
CA PHE A 59 -1.73 6.04 8.61
C PHE A 59 -1.20 6.08 10.05
N ASP A 60 0.10 5.84 10.25
CA ASP A 60 0.74 5.90 11.57
C ASP A 60 0.76 7.32 12.18
N GLY A 61 0.56 8.32 11.32
CA GLY A 61 0.41 9.72 11.66
C GLY A 61 1.74 10.38 11.99
N TYR A 62 2.03 11.49 11.31
CA TYR A 62 3.15 12.34 11.72
C TYR A 62 2.89 12.88 13.11
N SER A 63 3.66 12.40 14.09
CA SER A 63 3.59 12.92 15.46
C SER A 63 3.82 14.43 15.43
N THR A 64 2.79 15.21 15.80
CA THR A 64 2.88 16.66 15.95
C THR A 64 3.52 17.02 17.29
N LYS A 65 4.61 16.37 17.67
CA LYS A 65 5.41 16.84 18.81
C LYS A 65 6.33 17.95 18.33
N LYS A 66 5.86 19.18 18.58
CA LYS A 66 6.64 20.42 18.60
C LYS A 66 7.77 20.34 19.62
#